data_AF-A0A2V6DHQ7-F1
#
_entry.id   AF-A0A2V6DHQ7-F1
#
_cell.length_a   1.000
_cell.length_b   1.000
_cell.length_c   1.000
_cell.angle_alpha   90.00
_cell.angle_beta   90.00
_cell.angle_gamma   90.00
#
_symmetry.space_group_name_H-M   'P 1'
#
loop_
_entity.id
_entity.type
_entity.pdbx_description
1 polymer ?
#
loop_
_entity_poly.entity_id
_entity_poly.type
_entity_poly.pdbx_seq_one_letter_code
_entity_poly.pdbx_strand_id
1 'polypeptide(L)'
;MAWCLECHRHPENFLRPEDQVFNLDWKPEDVKPAEFVAKYSQPSDAREDFSKKKKLTQAEIGQTLKERWNITPPQNCQGCHR
;
A
#
# COMPACT_ATOMS: atom_id res chain seq x y z
N MET A 1 20.41 2.35 -6.51
CA MET A 1 19.36 3.29 -6.96
C MET A 1 18.17 2.58 -7.61
N ALA A 2 18.38 1.64 -8.55
CA ALA A 2 17.29 0.97 -9.28
C ALA A 2 16.19 0.38 -8.38
N TRP A 3 16.57 -0.32 -7.30
CA TRP A 3 15.64 -0.88 -6.33
C TRP A 3 14.79 0.19 -5.61
N CYS A 4 15.41 1.30 -5.16
CA CYS A 4 14.67 2.41 -4.56
C CYS A 4 13.66 3.02 -5.56
N LEU A 5 14.06 3.16 -6.82
CA LEU A 5 13.18 3.71 -7.87
C LEU A 5 12.01 2.77 -8.22
N GLU A 6 12.15 1.46 -8.02
CA GLU A 6 11.04 0.51 -8.19
C GLU A 6 9.91 0.82 -7.21
N CYS A 7 10.25 1.03 -5.93
CA CYS A 7 9.29 1.47 -4.92
C CYS A 7 8.71 2.86 -5.24
N HIS A 8 9.51 3.78 -5.77
CA HIS A 8 8.98 5.11 -6.15
C HIS A 8 8.04 5.06 -7.36
N ARG A 9 8.22 4.10 -8.27
CA ARG A 9 7.36 3.89 -9.44
C ARG A 9 6.08 3.14 -9.08
N HIS A 10 6.19 2.15 -8.20
CA HIS A 10 5.10 1.26 -7.82
C HIS A 10 5.04 1.09 -6.30
N PRO A 11 4.77 2.16 -5.53
CA PRO A 11 4.76 2.10 -4.07
C PRO A 11 3.70 1.11 -3.55
N GLU A 12 2.60 0.93 -4.27
CA GLU A 12 1.53 -0.02 -3.95
C GLU A 12 2.03 -1.47 -3.74
N ASN A 13 3.15 -1.85 -4.34
CA ASN A 13 3.71 -3.19 -4.17
C ASN A 13 4.49 -3.39 -2.86
N PHE A 14 4.72 -2.33 -2.10
CA PHE A 14 5.61 -2.35 -0.93
C PHE A 14 5.02 -1.66 0.32
N LEU A 15 3.94 -0.90 0.17
CA LEU A 15 3.28 -0.21 1.27
C LEU A 15 2.61 -1.19 2.24
N ARG A 16 2.70 -0.88 3.53
CA ARG A 16 2.08 -1.66 4.62
C ARG A 16 1.32 -0.74 5.57
N PRO A 17 0.35 -1.27 6.35
CA PRO A 17 -0.38 -0.51 7.36
C PRO A 17 0.56 0.16 8.38
N GLU A 18 0.21 1.34 8.91
CA GLU A 18 1.13 2.08 9.81
C GLU A 18 1.42 1.34 11.12
N ASP A 19 0.49 0.53 11.60
CA ASP A 19 0.62 -0.28 12.81
C ASP A 19 1.56 -1.50 12.62
N GLN A 20 1.91 -1.83 11.38
CA GLN A 20 2.75 -2.97 11.03
C GLN A 20 4.17 -2.55 10.61
N VAL A 21 4.54 -1.28 10.78
CA VAL A 21 5.86 -0.75 10.37
C VAL A 21 7.02 -1.39 11.15
N PHE A 22 6.80 -1.76 12.40
CA PHE A 22 7.83 -2.39 13.24
C PHE A 22 7.70 -3.92 13.32
N ASN A 23 6.69 -4.50 12.67
CA ASN A 23 6.51 -5.94 12.59
C ASN A 23 7.38 -6.49 11.45
N LEU A 24 8.38 -7.31 11.79
CA LEU A 24 9.30 -7.91 10.82
C LEU A 24 8.70 -9.13 10.10
N ASP A 25 7.68 -9.75 10.70
CA ASP A 25 7.02 -10.96 10.16
C ASP A 25 5.72 -10.65 9.41
N TRP A 26 5.41 -9.37 9.22
CA TRP A 26 4.17 -8.93 8.58
C TRP A 26 4.04 -9.49 7.16
N LYS A 27 2.87 -10.08 6.86
CA LYS A 27 2.49 -10.49 5.51
C LYS A 27 1.15 -9.87 5.13
N PRO A 28 0.92 -9.61 3.83
CA PRO A 28 -0.38 -9.17 3.33
C PRO A 28 -1.54 -10.08 3.75
N GLU A 29 -1.27 -11.37 3.88
CA GLU A 29 -2.24 -12.39 4.27
C GLU A 29 -2.76 -12.25 5.70
N ASP A 30 -2.03 -11.56 6.58
CA ASP A 30 -2.42 -11.32 7.97
C ASP A 30 -3.47 -10.20 8.07
N VAL A 31 -3.66 -9.43 6.99
CA VAL A 31 -4.63 -8.35 6.93
C VAL A 31 -6.04 -8.93 6.79
N LYS A 32 -6.89 -8.64 7.79
CA LYS A 32 -8.31 -8.97 7.74
C LYS A 32 -9.05 -7.93 6.88
N PRO A 33 -9.68 -8.34 5.76
CA PRO A 33 -10.20 -7.38 4.78
C PRO A 33 -11.31 -6.47 5.33
N ALA A 34 -12.22 -7.00 6.15
CA ALA A 34 -13.28 -6.21 6.77
C ALA A 34 -12.76 -5.12 7.72
N GLU A 35 -11.78 -5.45 8.58
CA GLU A 35 -11.16 -4.50 9.50
C GLU A 35 -10.34 -3.45 8.74
N PHE A 36 -9.62 -3.88 7.70
CA PHE A 36 -8.83 -3.01 6.83
C PHE A 36 -9.71 -1.96 6.15
N VAL A 37 -10.81 -2.38 5.53
CA VAL A 37 -11.73 -1.46 4.85
C VAL A 37 -12.43 -0.54 5.84
N ALA A 38 -12.81 -1.02 7.03
CA ALA A 38 -13.39 -0.15 8.05
C ALA A 38 -12.43 0.96 8.49
N LYS A 39 -11.12 0.69 8.50
CA LYS A 39 -10.09 1.65 8.91
C LYS A 39 -9.66 2.59 7.78
N TYR A 40 -9.39 2.07 6.59
CA TYR A 40 -8.77 2.81 5.49
C TYR A 40 -9.71 3.14 4.32
N SER A 41 -10.95 2.65 4.36
CA SER A 41 -11.88 2.63 3.22
C SER A 41 -11.41 1.73 2.08
N GLN A 42 -12.12 1.75 0.94
CA GLN A 42 -11.73 1.07 -0.29
C GLN A 42 -11.19 2.10 -1.29
N PRO A 43 -10.27 1.72 -2.19
CA PRO A 43 -9.79 2.60 -3.23
C PRO A 43 -10.92 2.97 -4.19
N SER A 44 -10.82 4.15 -4.79
CA SER A 44 -11.87 4.74 -5.61
C SER A 44 -12.20 3.93 -6.87
N ASP A 45 -11.26 3.12 -7.35
CA ASP A 45 -11.39 2.26 -8.53
C ASP A 45 -11.75 0.80 -8.19
N ALA A 46 -12.08 0.50 -6.93
CA ALA A 46 -12.41 -0.85 -6.49
C ALA A 46 -13.62 -1.41 -7.26
N ARG A 47 -13.38 -2.47 -8.05
CA ARG A 47 -14.43 -3.18 -8.82
C ARG A 47 -15.29 -4.09 -7.95
N GLU A 48 -14.81 -4.45 -6.76
CA GLU A 48 -15.44 -5.39 -5.85
C GLU A 48 -15.37 -4.84 -4.41
N ASP A 49 -16.30 -5.29 -3.56
CA ASP A 49 -16.31 -4.92 -2.14
C ASP A 49 -15.20 -5.66 -1.37
N PHE A 50 -14.12 -4.95 -1.07
CA PHE A 50 -12.95 -5.50 -0.37
C PHE A 50 -13.27 -6.04 1.02
N SER A 51 -14.33 -5.53 1.68
CA SER A 51 -14.73 -5.98 3.02
C SER A 51 -15.17 -7.44 3.03
N LYS A 52 -15.64 -7.93 1.87
CA LYS A 52 -16.16 -9.30 1.69
C LYS A 52 -15.11 -10.25 1.12
N LYS A 53 -13.92 -9.74 0.74
CA LYS A 53 -12.84 -10.59 0.25
C LYS A 53 -12.32 -11.49 1.36
N LYS A 54 -11.89 -12.69 0.97
CA LYS A 54 -11.26 -13.65 1.90
C LYS A 54 -9.84 -13.21 2.28
N LYS A 55 -9.09 -12.67 1.32
CA LYS A 55 -7.73 -12.15 1.48
C LYS A 55 -7.55 -10.94 0.56
N LEU A 56 -6.79 -9.95 1.00
CA LEU A 56 -6.32 -8.86 0.15
C LEU A 56 -4.91 -9.17 -0.34
N THR A 57 -4.60 -8.71 -1.54
CA THR A 57 -3.26 -8.75 -2.11
C THR A 57 -2.45 -7.54 -1.65
N GLN A 58 -1.12 -7.66 -1.75
CA GLN A 58 -0.20 -6.56 -1.46
C GLN A 58 -0.54 -5.29 -2.27
N ALA A 59 -0.83 -5.44 -3.57
CA ALA A 59 -1.17 -4.31 -4.44
C ALA A 59 -2.50 -3.64 -4.04
N GLU A 60 -3.52 -4.41 -3.64
CA GLU A 60 -4.80 -3.85 -3.17
C GLU A 60 -4.65 -3.08 -1.87
N ILE A 61 -3.89 -3.64 -0.92
CA ILE A 61 -3.55 -2.95 0.34
C ILE A 61 -2.80 -1.66 -0.01
N GLY A 62 -1.70 -1.77 -0.75
CA GLY A 62 -0.86 -0.63 -1.05
C GLY A 62 -1.54 0.45 -1.88
N GLN A 63 -2.43 0.10 -2.81
CA GLN A 63 -3.22 1.07 -3.58
C GLN A 63 -4.18 1.85 -2.68
N THR A 64 -4.86 1.15 -1.76
CA THR A 64 -5.72 1.79 -0.76
C THR A 64 -4.94 2.79 0.08
N LEU A 65 -3.76 2.38 0.57
CA LEU A 65 -2.88 3.19 1.39
C LEU A 65 -2.29 4.39 0.63
N LYS A 66 -1.89 4.17 -0.62
CA LYS A 66 -1.38 5.20 -1.54
C LYS A 66 -2.41 6.29 -1.77
N GLU A 67 -3.66 5.92 -2.06
CA GLU A 67 -4.77 6.87 -2.23
C GLU A 67 -5.10 7.59 -0.91
N ARG A 68 -5.25 6.83 0.18
CA ARG A 68 -5.59 7.36 1.50
C ARG A 68 -4.63 8.45 1.98
N TRP A 69 -3.33 8.28 1.72
CA TRP A 69 -2.28 9.22 2.14
C TRP A 69 -1.71 10.06 1.01
N ASN A 70 -2.29 10.00 -0.18
CA ASN A 70 -1.85 10.75 -1.36
C ASN A 70 -0.33 10.60 -1.62
N ILE A 71 0.16 9.35 -1.58
CA ILE A 71 1.59 9.03 -1.68
C ILE A 71 2.06 9.20 -3.13
N THR A 72 3.00 10.13 -3.33
CA THR A 72 3.54 10.51 -4.66
C THR A 72 5.07 10.61 -4.62
N PRO A 73 5.80 9.47 -4.65
CA PRO A 73 7.25 9.48 -4.52
C PRO A 73 7.93 10.15 -5.73
N PRO A 74 9.01 10.92 -5.53
CA PRO A 74 9.70 11.60 -6.63
C PRO A 74 10.45 10.60 -7.51
N GLN A 75 10.38 10.76 -8.82
CA GLN A 75 11.11 9.91 -9.79
C GLN A 75 12.24 10.66 -10.51
N ASN A 76 12.54 11.88 -10.08
CA ASN A 76 13.59 12.72 -10.65
C ASN A 76 14.87 12.68 -9.80
N CYS A 77 15.98 13.14 -10.37
CA CYS A 77 17.28 13.14 -9.68
C CYS A 77 17.27 14.03 -8.44
N GLN A 78 16.58 15.17 -8.50
CA GLN A 78 16.52 16.16 -7.42
C GLN A 78 15.78 15.66 -6.17
N GLY A 79 14.97 14.61 -6.31
CA GLY A 79 14.29 13.97 -5.19
C GLY A 79 15.24 13.35 -4.17
N CYS A 80 16.43 12.91 -4.59
CA CYS A 80 17.40 12.21 -3.74
C CYS A 80 18.82 12.76 -3.82
N HIS A 81 19.26 13.21 -5.00
CA HIS A 81 20.59 13.77 -5.22
C HIS A 81 20.50 15.29 -5.14
N ARG A 82 21.06 15.84 -4.07
CA ARG A 82 21.19 17.27 -3.81
C ARG A 82 22.60 17.73 -4.16
#